data_AF-A0A0Q9LT37-F1
#
_entry.id   AF-A0A0Q9LT37-F1
#
_cell.length_a   1.000
_cell.length_b   1.000
_cell.length_c   1.000
_cell.angle_alpha   90.00
_cell.angle_beta   90.00
_cell.angle_gamma   90.00
#
_symmetry.space_group_name_H-M   'P 1'
#
loop_
_entity.id
_entity.type
_entity.pdbx_description
1 polymer ?
#
loop_
_entity_poly.entity_id
_entity_poly.type
_entity_poly.pdbx_seq_one_letter_code
_entity_poly.pdbx_strand_id
1 'polypeptide(L)'
;MADTSVEGASYSALERFLIWFVIPFVFTAVLLFVLLSIFDYDIKSSIQKALHNTPVVGLIVPAPKETAPVTVEGKAVSSEQSVKLKEDEIAKLNARVNELTAALQKADSTTENKDVSLKAAVAKVAELEEKLKDKTQSEEEYTNQITQLANMYAKMTPSKVAPIIEALTPSEMVLVFSMMKADNRGAILEKMDAAKAAAASIGLKDIVPVRDKEIAALQERLATNNTKDAKAATSTVSTSDLGQTFANMTPKSASNVLLEMNKSNPAKVLSILSGMDNSSRSKVMSALSDANKEIAASIAAKLVP
;
A
#
# COMPACT_ATOMS: atom_id res chain seq x y z
N MET A 1 -6.66 17.91 31.08
CA MET A 1 -5.97 16.95 31.97
C MET A 1 -6.44 15.58 31.55
N ALA A 2 -5.53 14.70 31.16
CA ALA A 2 -5.87 13.42 30.55
C ALA A 2 -6.44 12.47 31.61
N ASP A 3 -7.73 12.14 31.48
CA ASP A 3 -8.33 10.98 32.13
C ASP A 3 -7.70 9.73 31.51
N THR A 4 -6.91 9.02 32.31
CA THR A 4 -6.45 7.67 31.99
C THR A 4 -7.16 6.70 32.93
N SER A 5 -8.39 6.36 32.53
CA SER A 5 -9.08 5.16 32.99
C SER A 5 -8.26 3.94 32.55
N VAL A 6 -7.49 3.36 33.47
CA VAL A 6 -6.92 2.02 33.30
C VAL A 6 -7.79 1.06 34.09
N GLU A 7 -8.71 0.43 33.37
CA GLU A 7 -9.53 -0.69 33.83
C GLU A 7 -8.67 -1.86 34.33
N GLY A 8 -8.88 -2.26 35.58
CA GLY A 8 -9.32 -3.63 35.92
C GLY A 8 -8.47 -4.86 35.58
N ALA A 9 -7.21 -4.75 35.15
CA ALA A 9 -6.35 -5.95 35.01
C ALA A 9 -5.78 -6.34 36.38
N SER A 10 -6.16 -7.52 36.88
CA SER A 10 -5.57 -8.11 38.10
C SER A 10 -4.11 -8.49 37.84
N TYR A 11 -3.19 -7.52 37.94
CA TYR A 11 -1.75 -7.75 37.87
C TYR A 11 -1.34 -8.76 38.94
N SER A 12 -0.69 -9.85 38.50
CA SER A 12 -0.19 -10.90 39.39
C SER A 12 0.81 -10.31 40.40
N ALA A 13 0.88 -10.83 41.63
CA ALA A 13 1.75 -10.27 42.68
C ALA A 13 3.23 -10.15 42.25
N LEU A 14 3.69 -11.05 41.38
CA LEU A 14 5.02 -10.99 40.77
C LEU A 14 5.16 -9.86 39.74
N GLU A 15 4.11 -9.56 38.98
CA GLU A 15 4.10 -8.47 38.00
C GLU A 15 4.08 -7.11 38.70
N ARG A 16 3.36 -6.99 39.82
CA ARG A 16 3.41 -5.80 40.68
C ARG A 16 4.80 -5.59 41.30
N PHE A 17 5.47 -6.66 41.72
CA PHE A 17 6.86 -6.60 42.20
C PHE A 17 7.83 -6.15 41.10
N LEU A 18 7.69 -6.68 39.88
CA LEU A 18 8.52 -6.29 38.74
C LEU A 18 8.32 -4.81 38.40
N ILE A 19 7.07 -4.34 38.35
CA ILE A 19 6.77 -2.95 38.02
C ILE A 19 7.24 -1.99 39.12
N TRP A 20 7.02 -2.33 40.40
CA TRP A 20 7.35 -1.44 41.51
C TRP A 20 8.84 -1.44 41.88
N PHE A 21 9.55 -2.55 41.66
CA PHE A 21 10.95 -2.69 42.07
C PHE A 21 11.93 -2.75 40.89
N VAL A 22 11.63 -3.54 39.85
CA VAL A 22 12.58 -3.79 38.75
C VAL A 22 12.63 -2.63 37.77
N ILE A 23 11.49 -2.05 37.38
CA ILE A 23 11.45 -0.91 36.45
C ILE A 23 12.26 0.30 36.97
N PRO A 24 12.07 0.79 38.21
CA PRO A 24 12.88 1.90 38.72
C PRO A 24 14.36 1.52 38.84
N PHE A 25 14.68 0.29 39.24
CA PHE A 25 16.07 -0.17 39.33
C PHE A 25 16.77 -0.18 37.95
N VAL A 26 16.12 -0.74 36.92
CA VAL A 26 16.66 -0.75 35.55
C VAL A 26 16.83 0.66 35.01
N PHE A 27 15.86 1.55 35.25
CA PHE A 27 15.97 2.95 34.85
C PHE A 27 17.18 3.65 35.49
N THR A 28 17.40 3.44 36.80
CA THR A 28 18.58 4.01 37.48
C THR A 28 19.89 3.40 36.98
N ALA A 29 19.92 2.10 36.68
CA ALA A 29 21.09 1.43 36.14
C ALA A 29 21.47 1.97 34.75
N VAL A 30 20.48 2.26 33.90
CA VAL A 30 20.71 2.88 32.59
C VAL A 30 21.23 4.30 32.73
N LEU A 31 20.66 5.12 33.62
CA LEU A 31 21.16 6.48 33.87
C LEU A 31 22.60 6.48 34.40
N LEU A 32 22.90 5.59 35.35
CA LEU A 32 24.25 5.41 35.87
C LEU A 32 25.21 4.92 34.79
N PHE A 33 24.79 4.00 33.92
CA PHE A 33 25.61 3.52 32.81
C PHE A 33 25.97 4.66 31.84
N VAL A 34 25.00 5.51 31.51
CA VAL A 34 25.24 6.68 30.65
C VAL A 34 26.16 7.69 31.32
N LEU A 35 25.98 7.97 32.62
CA LEU A 35 26.88 8.84 33.36
C LEU A 35 28.32 8.29 33.38
N LEU A 36 28.49 7.03 33.79
CA LEU A 36 29.81 6.38 33.87
C LEU A 36 30.51 6.30 32.51
N SER A 37 29.76 6.17 31.42
CA SER A 37 30.30 6.15 30.06
C SER A 37 30.82 7.52 29.60
N ILE A 38 30.30 8.63 30.16
CA ILE A 38 30.78 9.99 29.86
C ILE A 38 32.06 10.31 30.64
N PHE A 39 32.25 9.71 31.81
CA PHE A 39 33.45 9.88 32.65
C PHE A 39 34.64 8.99 32.25
N ASP A 40 34.57 8.29 31.12
CA ASP A 40 35.59 7.33 30.61
C ASP A 40 35.99 6.27 31.65
N TYR A 41 35.07 5.91 32.56
CA TYR A 41 35.32 4.88 33.56
C TYR A 41 35.35 3.51 32.89
N ASP A 42 36.27 2.64 33.29
CA ASP A 42 36.42 1.29 32.72
C ASP A 42 35.31 0.34 33.24
N ILE A 43 34.09 0.57 32.76
CA ILE A 43 32.84 -0.09 33.19
C ILE A 43 32.96 -1.61 33.03
N LYS A 44 33.67 -2.08 32.01
CA LYS A 44 33.86 -3.51 31.74
C LYS A 44 34.58 -4.21 32.90
N SER A 45 35.67 -3.63 33.40
CA SER A 45 36.44 -4.18 34.51
C SER A 45 35.64 -4.22 35.82
N SER A 46 34.80 -3.21 36.05
CA SER A 46 33.97 -3.09 37.25
C SER A 46 32.76 -4.04 37.22
N ILE A 47 32.14 -4.22 36.04
CA ILE A 47 31.07 -5.21 35.83
C ILE A 47 31.63 -6.63 36.03
N GLN A 48 32.82 -6.94 35.51
CA GLN A 48 33.44 -8.26 35.69
C GLN A 48 33.72 -8.57 37.17
N LYS A 49 34.22 -7.58 37.93
CA LYS A 49 34.43 -7.71 39.38
C LYS A 49 33.11 -7.86 40.15
N ALA A 50 32.07 -7.12 39.78
CA ALA A 50 30.75 -7.21 40.41
C ALA A 50 30.04 -8.54 40.12
N LEU A 51 30.13 -9.06 38.88
CA LEU A 51 29.56 -10.35 38.49
C LEU A 51 30.25 -11.52 39.20
N HIS A 52 31.57 -11.46 39.39
CA HIS A 52 32.31 -12.51 40.10
C HIS A 52 31.96 -12.57 41.59
N ASN A 53 31.77 -11.41 42.24
CA ASN A 53 31.39 -11.35 43.66
C ASN A 53 29.90 -11.65 43.93
N THR A 54 29.12 -11.95 42.88
CA THR A 54 27.71 -12.33 43.03
C THR A 54 27.60 -13.85 43.11
N PRO A 55 27.16 -14.42 44.26
CA PRO A 55 27.31 -15.85 44.58
C PRO A 55 26.59 -16.84 43.65
N VAL A 56 25.77 -16.37 42.71
CA VAL A 56 24.99 -17.21 41.78
C VAL A 56 25.57 -17.23 40.36
N VAL A 57 26.33 -16.21 39.94
CA VAL A 57 26.84 -16.07 38.55
C VAL A 57 28.36 -16.16 38.44
N GLY A 58 29.10 -16.13 39.56
CA GLY A 58 30.57 -16.24 39.59
C GLY A 58 31.14 -17.60 39.13
N LEU A 59 30.31 -18.65 38.99
CA LEU A 59 30.76 -19.99 38.61
C LEU A 59 30.87 -20.21 37.08
N ILE A 60 30.26 -19.34 36.26
CA ILE A 60 30.18 -19.47 34.80
C ILE A 60 31.07 -18.44 34.06
N VAL A 61 31.62 -17.46 34.78
CA VAL A 61 32.44 -16.39 34.19
C VAL A 61 33.91 -16.61 34.57
N PRO A 62 34.83 -16.81 33.59
CA PRO A 62 36.27 -16.96 33.86
C PRO A 62 36.87 -15.75 34.58
N ALA A 63 37.66 -16.00 35.63
CA ALA A 63 38.30 -14.98 36.44
C ALA A 63 39.25 -14.07 35.63
N PRO A 64 39.29 -12.74 35.89
CA PRO A 64 40.31 -11.86 35.34
C PRO A 64 41.69 -12.28 35.83
N LYS A 65 42.67 -12.38 34.93
CA LYS A 65 44.08 -12.51 35.30
C LYS A 65 44.53 -11.19 35.95
N GLU A 66 44.58 -11.17 37.28
CA GLU A 66 45.31 -10.14 38.02
C GLU A 66 46.81 -10.36 37.81
N THR A 67 47.49 -9.34 37.31
CA THR A 67 48.94 -9.25 37.25
C THR A 67 49.46 -8.96 38.66
N ALA A 68 50.14 -9.93 39.26
CA ALA A 68 50.97 -9.79 40.46
C ALA A 68 52.36 -10.40 40.19
N PRO A 69 53.41 -9.98 40.91
CA PRO A 69 54.68 -9.55 40.34
C PRO A 69 55.63 -10.68 39.94
N VAL A 70 56.50 -10.33 39.00
CA VAL A 70 57.53 -11.14 38.38
C VAL A 70 58.53 -11.67 39.41
N THR A 71 58.56 -12.98 39.62
CA THR A 71 59.79 -13.71 39.99
C THR A 71 60.43 -14.23 38.71
N VAL A 72 61.61 -13.69 38.41
CA VAL A 72 62.42 -14.05 37.25
C VAL A 72 63.15 -15.35 37.56
N GLU A 73 62.74 -16.46 36.94
CA GLU A 73 63.64 -17.59 36.69
C GLU A 73 63.75 -17.79 35.18
N GLY A 74 64.98 -17.65 34.70
CA GLY A 74 65.33 -17.64 33.29
C GLY A 74 65.11 -19.01 32.63
N LYS A 75 64.45 -18.98 31.48
CA LYS A 75 64.62 -19.98 30.43
C LYS A 75 64.91 -19.22 29.14
N ALA A 76 66.16 -19.29 28.69
CA ALA A 76 66.59 -18.73 27.43
C ALA A 76 65.80 -19.40 26.30
N VAL A 77 64.83 -18.67 25.75
CA VAL A 77 64.16 -19.02 24.50
C VAL A 77 65.12 -18.64 23.37
N SER A 78 65.53 -19.62 22.57
CA SER A 78 66.47 -19.42 21.45
C SER A 78 66.01 -18.27 20.54
N SER A 79 66.97 -17.46 20.07
CA SER A 79 66.75 -16.32 19.17
C SER A 79 65.89 -16.67 17.96
N GLU A 80 65.97 -17.89 17.44
CA GLU A 80 65.20 -18.39 16.29
C GLU A 80 63.71 -18.61 16.62
N GLN A 81 63.39 -18.95 17.86
CA GLN A 81 62.02 -19.13 18.32
C GLN A 81 61.33 -17.80 18.57
N SER A 82 62.08 -16.76 18.95
CA SER A 82 61.60 -15.38 19.05
C SER A 82 61.32 -14.72 17.69
N VAL A 83 62.09 -15.07 16.66
CA VAL A 83 61.91 -14.59 15.28
C VAL A 83 60.67 -15.23 14.66
N LYS A 84 60.50 -16.55 14.77
CA LYS A 84 59.27 -17.24 14.32
C LYS A 84 57.99 -16.73 14.98
N LEU A 85 58.03 -16.45 16.28
CA LEU A 85 56.86 -15.88 16.99
C LEU A 85 56.50 -14.48 16.46
N LYS A 86 57.49 -13.66 16.11
CA LYS A 86 57.27 -12.35 15.50
C LYS A 86 56.78 -12.46 14.06
N GLU A 87 57.29 -13.41 13.27
CA GLU A 87 56.77 -13.69 11.92
C GLU A 87 55.30 -14.13 11.96
N ASP A 88 54.93 -15.02 12.88
CA ASP A 88 53.54 -15.48 13.06
C ASP A 88 52.62 -14.35 13.54
N GLU A 89 53.14 -13.45 14.38
CA GLU A 89 52.41 -12.28 14.86
C GLU A 89 52.20 -11.25 13.73
N ILE A 90 53.23 -11.00 12.92
CA ILE A 90 53.14 -10.16 11.71
C ILE A 90 52.17 -10.75 10.68
N ALA A 91 52.17 -12.07 10.50
CA ALA A 91 51.23 -12.75 9.61
C ALA A 91 49.79 -12.62 10.11
N LYS A 92 49.56 -12.77 11.42
CA LYS A 92 48.25 -12.53 12.05
C LYS A 92 47.79 -11.08 11.94
N LEU A 93 48.68 -10.12 12.17
CA LEU A 93 48.38 -8.69 12.03
C LEU A 93 48.01 -8.34 10.59
N ASN A 94 48.76 -8.84 9.59
CA ASN A 94 48.42 -8.65 8.18
C ASN A 94 47.08 -9.29 7.82
N ALA A 95 46.79 -10.49 8.32
CA ALA A 95 45.48 -11.12 8.13
C ALA A 95 44.34 -10.28 8.74
N ARG A 96 44.55 -9.71 9.94
CA ARG A 96 43.59 -8.83 10.62
C ARG A 96 43.38 -7.52 9.85
N VAL A 97 44.44 -6.93 9.33
CA VAL A 97 44.37 -5.70 8.52
C VAL A 97 43.58 -5.95 7.23
N ASN A 98 43.84 -7.06 6.54
CA ASN A 98 43.08 -7.43 5.35
C ASN A 98 41.60 -7.69 5.66
N GLU A 99 41.29 -8.36 6.77
CA GLU A 99 39.92 -8.60 7.22
C GLU A 99 39.20 -7.28 7.55
N LEU A 100 39.85 -6.37 8.28
CA LEU A 100 39.32 -5.05 8.60
C LEU A 100 39.12 -4.18 7.36
N THR A 101 40.04 -4.25 6.40
CA THR A 101 39.94 -3.50 5.13
C THR A 101 38.76 -4.01 4.30
N ALA A 102 38.58 -5.34 4.22
CA ALA A 102 37.43 -5.94 3.54
C ALA A 102 36.11 -5.61 4.26
N ALA A 103 36.10 -5.56 5.60
CA ALA A 103 34.93 -5.17 6.39
C ALA A 103 34.57 -3.70 6.18
N LEU A 104 35.55 -2.79 6.11
CA LEU A 104 35.34 -1.38 5.80
C LEU A 104 34.77 -1.19 4.40
N GLN A 105 35.35 -1.84 3.39
CA GLN A 105 34.85 -1.73 2.01
C GLN A 105 33.41 -2.26 1.86
N LYS A 106 33.05 -3.31 2.62
CA LYS A 106 31.68 -3.82 2.69
C LYS A 106 30.74 -2.87 3.43
N ALA A 107 31.22 -2.21 4.48
CA ALA A 107 30.45 -1.21 5.21
C ALA A 107 30.20 0.05 4.36
N ASP A 108 31.20 0.53 3.63
CA ASP A 108 31.08 1.68 2.72
C ASP A 108 30.08 1.39 1.60
N SER A 109 30.21 0.26 0.91
CA SER A 109 29.26 -0.15 -0.12
C SER A 109 27.83 -0.35 0.42
N THR A 110 27.68 -0.84 1.65
CA THR A 110 26.36 -0.94 2.30
C THR A 110 25.79 0.44 2.62
N THR A 111 26.65 1.39 3.01
CA THR A 111 26.26 2.76 3.35
C THR A 111 25.87 3.54 2.12
N GLU A 112 26.62 3.43 1.01
CA GLU A 112 26.27 4.01 -0.28
C GLU A 112 24.93 3.47 -0.81
N ASN A 113 24.71 2.16 -0.76
CA ASN A 113 23.44 1.56 -1.17
C ASN A 113 22.26 2.02 -0.32
N LYS A 114 22.48 2.17 1.00
CA LYS A 114 21.47 2.74 1.91
C LYS A 114 21.19 4.20 1.58
N ASP A 115 22.21 5.01 1.30
CA ASP A 115 22.07 6.43 0.97
C ASP A 115 21.31 6.63 -0.35
N VAL A 116 21.59 5.80 -1.37
CA VAL A 116 20.84 5.78 -2.63
C VAL A 116 19.38 5.38 -2.40
N SER A 117 19.13 4.36 -1.57
CA SER A 117 17.77 3.91 -1.22
C SER A 117 17.02 4.98 -0.42
N LEU A 118 17.70 5.68 0.49
CA LEU A 118 17.13 6.77 1.28
C LEU A 118 16.75 7.95 0.39
N LYS A 119 17.63 8.36 -0.53
CA LYS A 119 17.35 9.40 -1.52
C LYS A 119 16.16 9.03 -2.40
N ALA A 120 16.08 7.79 -2.87
CA ALA A 120 14.95 7.30 -3.66
C ALA A 120 13.65 7.29 -2.85
N ALA A 121 13.69 6.87 -1.59
CA ALA A 121 12.54 6.89 -0.70
C ALA A 121 12.06 8.32 -0.41
N VAL A 122 12.97 9.25 -0.12
CA VAL A 122 12.66 10.68 0.11
C VAL A 122 12.05 11.31 -1.14
N ALA A 123 12.61 11.06 -2.32
CA ALA A 123 12.04 11.56 -3.57
C ALA A 123 10.63 11.03 -3.81
N LYS A 124 10.39 9.75 -3.50
CA LYS A 124 9.07 9.13 -3.63
C LYS A 124 8.06 9.65 -2.62
N VAL A 125 8.49 9.96 -1.39
CA VAL A 125 7.65 10.60 -0.38
C VAL A 125 7.27 12.01 -0.84
N ALA A 126 8.22 12.80 -1.33
CA ALA A 126 7.95 14.15 -1.85
C ALA A 126 6.97 14.13 -3.03
N GLU A 127 7.14 13.20 -3.98
CA GLU A 127 6.22 13.02 -5.11
C GLU A 127 4.80 12.63 -4.66
N LEU A 128 4.70 11.75 -3.64
CA LEU A 128 3.41 11.33 -3.09
C LEU A 128 2.73 12.46 -2.30
N GLU A 129 3.49 13.27 -1.58
CA GLU A 129 2.98 14.45 -0.87
C GLU A 129 2.46 15.51 -1.84
N GLU A 130 3.18 15.78 -2.94
CA GLU A 130 2.73 16.70 -3.99
C GLU A 130 1.45 16.19 -4.67
N LYS A 131 1.41 14.92 -5.05
CA LYS A 131 0.20 14.28 -5.60
C LYS A 131 -0.98 14.31 -4.63
N LEU A 132 -0.76 14.11 -3.34
CA LEU A 132 -1.82 14.22 -2.34
C LEU A 132 -2.31 15.66 -2.21
N LYS A 133 -1.41 16.64 -2.19
CA LYS A 133 -1.75 18.06 -2.09
C LYS A 133 -2.59 18.53 -3.29
N ASP A 134 -2.18 18.21 -4.52
CA ASP A 134 -2.94 18.55 -5.73
C ASP A 134 -4.33 17.88 -5.71
N LYS A 135 -4.37 16.61 -5.28
CA LYS A 135 -5.63 15.87 -5.20
C LYS A 135 -6.57 16.43 -4.13
N THR A 136 -6.04 16.87 -2.99
CA THR A 136 -6.81 17.50 -1.90
C THR A 136 -7.29 18.89 -2.28
N GLN A 137 -6.47 19.71 -2.95
CA GLN A 137 -6.89 21.02 -3.45
C GLN A 137 -8.04 20.91 -4.46
N SER A 138 -7.93 19.98 -5.41
CA SER A 138 -9.01 19.71 -6.36
C SER A 138 -10.29 19.19 -5.69
N GLU A 139 -10.16 18.37 -4.65
CA GLU A 139 -11.27 17.86 -3.81
C GLU A 139 -11.99 18.99 -3.08
N GLU A 140 -11.22 19.91 -2.50
CA GLU A 140 -11.74 21.03 -1.71
C GLU A 140 -12.47 22.03 -2.62
N GLU A 141 -11.91 22.35 -3.78
CA GLU A 141 -12.57 23.19 -4.79
C GLU A 141 -13.88 22.57 -5.28
N TYR A 142 -13.89 21.26 -5.54
CA TYR A 142 -15.10 20.55 -5.96
C TYR A 142 -16.15 20.49 -4.85
N THR A 143 -15.73 20.14 -3.63
CA THR A 143 -16.59 20.13 -2.43
C THR A 143 -17.20 21.51 -2.17
N ASN A 144 -16.41 22.57 -2.34
CA ASN A 144 -16.87 23.95 -2.22
C ASN A 144 -17.94 24.30 -3.26
N GLN A 145 -17.79 23.87 -4.52
CA GLN A 145 -18.80 24.08 -5.56
C GLN A 145 -20.11 23.35 -5.25
N ILE A 146 -20.04 22.09 -4.81
CA ILE A 146 -21.23 21.32 -4.40
C ILE A 146 -21.89 21.96 -3.18
N THR A 147 -21.10 22.43 -2.22
CA THR A 147 -21.60 23.12 -1.02
C THR A 147 -22.30 24.44 -1.37
N GLN A 148 -21.73 25.22 -2.31
CA GLN A 148 -22.37 26.44 -2.80
C GLN A 148 -23.70 26.13 -3.51
N LEU A 149 -23.74 25.08 -4.33
CA LEU A 149 -24.96 24.63 -4.99
C LEU A 149 -26.04 24.20 -3.99
N ALA A 150 -25.67 23.40 -2.99
CA ALA A 150 -26.54 22.97 -1.90
C ALA A 150 -27.09 24.18 -1.12
N ASN A 151 -26.24 25.16 -0.82
CA ASN A 151 -26.65 26.40 -0.15
C ASN A 151 -27.57 27.27 -1.01
N MET A 152 -27.40 27.26 -2.33
CA MET A 152 -28.30 27.98 -3.24
C MET A 152 -29.70 27.37 -3.23
N TYR A 153 -29.79 26.05 -3.36
CA TYR A 153 -31.06 25.34 -3.28
C TYR A 153 -31.72 25.46 -1.91
N ALA A 154 -30.94 25.48 -0.83
CA ALA A 154 -31.45 25.71 0.52
C ALA A 154 -32.09 27.09 0.73
N LYS A 155 -31.70 28.11 -0.06
CA LYS A 155 -32.29 29.46 0.01
C LYS A 155 -33.55 29.63 -0.83
N MET A 156 -33.85 28.65 -1.70
CA MET A 156 -35.05 28.65 -2.54
C MET A 156 -36.22 27.98 -1.81
N THR A 157 -37.45 28.24 -2.26
CA THR A 157 -38.63 27.60 -1.69
C THR A 157 -38.61 26.08 -1.94
N PRO A 158 -38.80 25.23 -0.92
CA PRO A 158 -38.71 23.76 -1.07
C PRO A 158 -39.57 23.18 -2.19
N SER A 159 -40.80 23.67 -2.38
CA SER A 159 -41.69 23.24 -3.46
C SER A 159 -41.21 23.56 -4.87
N LYS A 160 -40.28 24.50 -5.04
CA LYS A 160 -39.64 24.82 -6.33
C LYS A 160 -38.36 24.03 -6.54
N VAL A 161 -37.70 23.64 -5.45
CA VAL A 161 -36.43 22.91 -5.46
C VAL A 161 -36.65 21.41 -5.63
N ALA A 162 -37.66 20.85 -4.97
CA ALA A 162 -38.01 19.44 -5.05
C ALA A 162 -38.03 18.89 -6.50
N PRO A 163 -38.78 19.49 -7.45
CA PRO A 163 -38.78 18.99 -8.84
C PRO A 163 -37.44 19.17 -9.56
N ILE A 164 -36.62 20.14 -9.16
CA ILE A 164 -35.27 20.32 -9.73
C ILE A 164 -34.35 19.19 -9.27
N ILE A 165 -34.41 18.82 -7.99
CA ILE A 165 -33.59 17.75 -7.41
C ILE A 165 -34.07 16.36 -7.87
N GLU A 166 -35.37 16.16 -8.07
CA GLU A 166 -35.92 14.91 -8.63
C GLU A 166 -35.48 14.64 -10.07
N ALA A 167 -35.17 15.70 -10.81
CA ALA A 167 -34.65 15.62 -12.17
C ALA A 167 -33.14 15.29 -12.22
N LEU A 168 -32.45 15.33 -11.07
CA LEU A 168 -31.06 14.89 -10.96
C LEU A 168 -30.97 13.37 -10.96
N THR A 169 -29.77 12.86 -11.22
CA THR A 169 -29.48 11.45 -10.99
C THR A 169 -29.54 11.11 -9.50
N PRO A 170 -29.93 9.88 -9.12
CA PRO A 170 -29.88 9.40 -7.74
C PRO A 170 -28.59 9.75 -6.99
N SER A 171 -27.44 9.58 -7.63
CA SER A 171 -26.13 9.87 -7.01
C SER A 171 -25.89 11.37 -6.81
N GLU A 172 -26.21 12.21 -7.80
CA GLU A 172 -26.09 13.67 -7.68
C GLU A 172 -27.03 14.24 -6.62
N MET A 173 -28.26 13.73 -6.56
CA MET A 173 -29.24 14.11 -5.55
C MET A 173 -28.70 13.86 -4.13
N VAL A 174 -28.12 12.67 -3.90
CA VAL A 174 -27.52 12.31 -2.60
C VAL A 174 -26.31 13.19 -2.28
N LEU A 175 -25.49 13.53 -3.28
CA LEU A 175 -24.32 14.39 -3.13
C LEU A 175 -24.70 15.83 -2.74
N VAL A 176 -25.72 16.40 -3.39
CA VAL A 176 -26.21 17.74 -3.05
C VAL A 176 -26.86 17.71 -1.66
N PHE A 177 -27.67 16.68 -1.36
CA PHE A 177 -28.30 16.57 -0.05
C PHE A 177 -27.30 16.39 1.08
N SER A 178 -26.21 15.64 0.89
CA SER A 178 -25.20 15.42 1.95
C SER A 178 -24.56 16.73 2.42
N MET A 179 -24.44 17.73 1.53
CA MET A 179 -23.91 19.07 1.82
C MET A 179 -24.98 20.06 2.34
N MET A 180 -26.26 19.67 2.40
CA MET A 180 -27.32 20.48 3.00
C MET A 180 -27.52 20.20 4.48
N LYS A 181 -27.97 21.22 5.24
CA LYS A 181 -28.46 21.06 6.61
C LYS A 181 -29.72 20.19 6.67
N ALA A 182 -29.89 19.47 7.77
CA ALA A 182 -30.98 18.50 7.97
C ALA A 182 -32.38 19.12 7.78
N ASP A 183 -32.62 20.33 8.31
CA ASP A 183 -33.92 20.99 8.22
C ASP A 183 -34.31 21.32 6.77
N ASN A 184 -33.37 21.88 6.00
CA ASN A 184 -33.58 22.21 4.59
C ASN A 184 -33.79 20.94 3.75
N ARG A 185 -33.01 19.90 4.05
CA ARG A 185 -33.13 18.59 3.41
C ARG A 185 -34.51 17.97 3.68
N GLY A 186 -34.97 17.97 4.93
CA GLY A 186 -36.28 17.45 5.32
C GLY A 186 -37.42 18.21 4.64
N ALA A 187 -37.35 19.55 4.64
CA ALA A 187 -38.36 20.38 3.98
C ALA A 187 -38.46 20.13 2.46
N ILE A 188 -37.34 19.83 1.79
CA ILE A 188 -37.33 19.48 0.37
C ILE A 188 -37.86 18.07 0.16
N LEU A 189 -37.41 17.08 0.93
CA LEU A 189 -37.88 15.69 0.84
C LEU A 189 -39.39 15.57 1.06
N GLU A 190 -39.98 16.40 1.92
CA GLU A 190 -41.43 16.45 2.14
C GLU A 190 -42.21 16.88 0.88
N LYS A 191 -41.59 17.66 -0.01
CA LYS A 191 -42.21 18.15 -1.25
C LYS A 191 -41.87 17.31 -2.47
N MET A 192 -41.17 16.20 -2.29
CA MET A 192 -40.78 15.27 -3.34
C MET A 192 -41.73 14.08 -3.48
N ASP A 193 -41.64 13.40 -4.62
CA ASP A 193 -42.21 12.07 -4.83
C ASP A 193 -41.67 11.06 -3.82
N ALA A 194 -42.56 10.26 -3.25
CA ALA A 194 -42.24 9.34 -2.16
C ALA A 194 -41.18 8.29 -2.56
N ALA A 195 -41.20 7.79 -3.80
CA ALA A 195 -40.22 6.80 -4.25
C ALA A 195 -38.83 7.44 -4.42
N LYS A 196 -38.77 8.67 -4.96
CA LYS A 196 -37.53 9.43 -5.10
C LYS A 196 -36.94 9.84 -3.75
N ALA A 197 -37.77 10.29 -2.82
CA ALA A 197 -37.36 10.63 -1.46
C ALA A 197 -36.82 9.41 -0.69
N ALA A 198 -37.43 8.23 -0.88
CA ALA A 198 -36.94 6.98 -0.30
C ALA A 198 -35.55 6.61 -0.85
N ALA A 199 -35.35 6.71 -2.18
CA ALA A 199 -34.05 6.47 -2.80
C ALA A 199 -32.97 7.44 -2.29
N ALA A 200 -33.29 8.73 -2.14
CA ALA A 200 -32.39 9.72 -1.56
C ALA A 200 -32.01 9.36 -0.11
N SER A 201 -32.99 8.94 0.69
CA SER A 201 -32.81 8.59 2.11
C SER A 201 -31.94 7.34 2.30
N ILE A 202 -32.10 6.34 1.43
CA ILE A 202 -31.24 5.15 1.41
C ILE A 202 -29.81 5.55 1.05
N GLY A 203 -29.62 6.34 0.00
CA GLY A 203 -28.28 6.80 -0.42
C GLY A 203 -27.59 7.69 0.63
N LEU A 204 -28.36 8.41 1.45
CA LEU A 204 -27.87 9.19 2.59
C LEU A 204 -27.55 8.34 3.82
N LYS A 205 -28.16 7.17 3.98
CA LYS A 205 -27.82 6.21 5.04
C LYS A 205 -26.49 5.52 4.76
N ASP A 206 -26.23 5.20 3.50
CA ASP A 206 -25.03 4.47 3.06
C ASP A 206 -23.86 5.44 2.77
N ILE A 207 -23.58 6.39 3.65
CA ILE A 207 -22.45 7.32 3.48
C ILE A 207 -21.12 6.59 3.72
N VAL A 208 -20.61 6.02 2.62
CA VAL A 208 -19.19 5.72 2.35
C VAL A 208 -18.47 7.04 2.00
N PRO A 209 -17.14 7.18 2.21
CA PRO A 209 -16.41 8.44 1.97
C PRO A 209 -16.74 9.09 0.62
N VAL A 210 -16.92 10.41 0.66
CA VAL A 210 -17.42 11.29 -0.42
C VAL A 210 -16.82 10.98 -1.79
N ARG A 211 -15.53 10.60 -1.83
CA ARG A 211 -14.76 10.18 -3.00
C ARG A 211 -15.41 9.13 -3.91
N ASP A 212 -16.05 8.10 -3.34
CA ASP A 212 -16.66 7.03 -4.16
C ASP A 212 -17.99 7.49 -4.78
N LYS A 213 -18.66 8.46 -4.14
CA LYS A 213 -19.91 9.06 -4.64
C LYS A 213 -19.68 10.07 -5.75
N GLU A 214 -18.58 10.81 -5.70
CA GLU A 214 -18.19 11.75 -6.76
C GLU A 214 -17.95 11.03 -8.09
N ILE A 215 -17.23 9.89 -8.03
CA ILE A 215 -16.97 9.07 -9.21
C ILE A 215 -18.27 8.43 -9.71
N ALA A 216 -19.10 7.86 -8.83
CA ALA A 216 -20.38 7.28 -9.20
C ALA A 216 -21.35 8.32 -9.80
N ALA A 217 -21.43 9.52 -9.22
CA ALA A 217 -22.28 10.61 -9.70
C ALA A 217 -21.82 11.14 -11.06
N LEU A 218 -20.50 11.32 -11.25
CA LEU A 218 -19.96 11.72 -12.55
C LEU A 218 -20.18 10.63 -13.61
N GLN A 219 -20.01 9.35 -13.27
CA GLN A 219 -20.27 8.24 -14.18
C GLN A 219 -21.77 8.13 -14.55
N GLU A 220 -22.67 8.34 -13.60
CA GLU A 220 -24.12 8.32 -13.84
C GLU A 220 -24.59 9.54 -14.65
N ARG A 221 -24.03 10.73 -14.39
CA ARG A 221 -24.25 11.93 -15.20
C ARG A 221 -23.73 11.76 -16.62
N LEU A 222 -22.55 11.17 -16.79
CA LEU A 222 -22.03 10.81 -18.09
C LEU A 222 -22.96 9.80 -18.78
N ALA A 223 -23.46 8.78 -18.10
CA ALA A 223 -24.40 7.81 -18.68
C ALA A 223 -25.76 8.45 -19.08
N THR A 224 -26.29 9.36 -18.27
CA THR A 224 -27.55 10.09 -18.55
C THR A 224 -27.41 11.16 -19.63
N ASN A 225 -26.25 11.81 -19.74
CA ASN A 225 -25.93 12.71 -20.86
C ASN A 225 -25.65 11.91 -22.14
N ASN A 226 -24.91 10.81 -22.05
CA ASN A 226 -24.64 9.90 -23.17
C ASN A 226 -25.89 9.19 -23.69
N THR A 227 -26.97 9.08 -22.91
CA THR A 227 -28.26 8.54 -23.38
C THR A 227 -29.12 9.58 -24.08
N LYS A 228 -28.93 10.88 -23.81
CA LYS A 228 -29.48 11.97 -24.64
C LYS A 228 -28.68 12.18 -25.92
N ASP A 229 -27.38 11.88 -25.89
CA ASP A 229 -26.48 11.88 -27.04
C ASP A 229 -26.29 10.49 -27.69
N ALA A 230 -27.08 9.47 -27.30
CA ALA A 230 -27.06 8.10 -27.85
C ALA A 230 -27.67 8.00 -29.26
N LYS A 231 -27.47 9.03 -30.08
CA LYS A 231 -27.33 8.88 -31.53
C LYS A 231 -25.86 8.85 -31.97
N ALA A 232 -24.87 9.01 -31.07
CA ALA A 232 -23.46 8.87 -31.41
C ALA A 232 -22.58 8.46 -30.22
N ALA A 233 -22.00 7.26 -30.33
CA ALA A 233 -20.70 6.83 -29.80
C ALA A 233 -20.51 6.66 -28.28
N THR A 234 -20.70 5.43 -27.80
CA THR A 234 -20.15 4.93 -26.53
C THR A 234 -18.75 4.37 -26.76
N SER A 235 -17.72 4.95 -26.16
CA SER A 235 -16.33 4.46 -26.14
C SER A 235 -16.09 3.37 -25.08
N THR A 236 -17.03 2.44 -24.96
CA THR A 236 -16.72 1.06 -24.54
C THR A 236 -16.76 0.26 -25.82
N VAL A 237 -15.64 -0.33 -26.25
CA VAL A 237 -15.59 -1.08 -27.51
C VAL A 237 -16.71 -2.12 -27.50
N SER A 238 -17.77 -1.82 -28.24
CA SER A 238 -18.98 -2.62 -28.19
C SER A 238 -18.72 -3.94 -28.92
N THR A 239 -19.55 -4.95 -28.69
CA THR A 239 -19.49 -6.20 -29.46
C THR A 239 -19.59 -5.92 -30.97
N SER A 240 -20.32 -4.88 -31.35
CA SER A 240 -20.40 -4.38 -32.72
C SER A 240 -19.07 -3.77 -33.20
N ASP A 241 -18.41 -2.93 -32.39
CA ASP A 241 -17.12 -2.32 -32.77
C ASP A 241 -15.99 -3.35 -32.88
N LEU A 242 -15.97 -4.36 -32.00
CA LEU A 242 -15.06 -5.49 -32.12
C LEU A 242 -15.37 -6.31 -33.37
N GLY A 243 -16.66 -6.62 -33.63
CA GLY A 243 -17.09 -7.30 -34.84
C GLY A 243 -16.64 -6.57 -36.11
N GLN A 244 -16.81 -5.24 -36.15
CA GLN A 244 -16.36 -4.40 -37.28
C GLN A 244 -14.83 -4.37 -37.41
N THR A 245 -14.09 -4.34 -36.31
CA THR A 245 -12.62 -4.40 -36.34
C THR A 245 -12.15 -5.69 -36.99
N PHE A 246 -12.71 -6.84 -36.60
CA PHE A 246 -12.38 -8.13 -37.20
C PHE A 246 -12.92 -8.31 -38.63
N ALA A 247 -14.05 -7.69 -38.96
CA ALA A 247 -14.60 -7.67 -40.33
C ALA A 247 -13.70 -6.88 -41.31
N ASN A 248 -13.05 -5.82 -40.83
CA ASN A 248 -12.13 -5.00 -41.60
C ASN A 248 -10.70 -5.58 -41.70
N MET A 249 -10.38 -6.63 -40.94
CA MET A 249 -9.12 -7.37 -41.06
C MET A 249 -9.16 -8.35 -42.24
N THR A 250 -7.99 -8.80 -42.72
CA THR A 250 -7.95 -9.88 -43.71
C THR A 250 -8.49 -11.18 -43.09
N PRO A 251 -9.26 -12.01 -43.83
CA PRO A 251 -9.87 -13.21 -43.27
C PRO A 251 -8.87 -14.17 -42.61
N LYS A 252 -7.66 -14.27 -43.17
CA LYS A 252 -6.57 -15.12 -42.65
C LYS A 252 -5.94 -14.57 -41.37
N SER A 253 -5.79 -13.25 -41.26
CA SER A 253 -5.30 -12.62 -40.02
C SER A 253 -6.34 -12.73 -38.90
N ALA A 254 -7.60 -12.47 -39.22
CA ALA A 254 -8.71 -12.62 -38.28
C ALA A 254 -8.81 -14.06 -37.78
N SER A 255 -8.75 -15.07 -38.67
CA SER A 255 -8.82 -16.48 -38.26
C SER A 255 -7.70 -16.88 -37.31
N ASN A 256 -6.45 -16.52 -37.60
CA ASN A 256 -5.31 -16.84 -36.73
C ASN A 256 -5.44 -16.24 -35.32
N VAL A 257 -5.86 -14.98 -35.23
CA VAL A 257 -6.07 -14.30 -33.94
C VAL A 257 -7.22 -14.94 -33.18
N LEU A 258 -8.33 -15.24 -33.86
CA LEU A 258 -9.48 -15.90 -33.24
C LEU A 258 -9.16 -17.32 -32.76
N LEU A 259 -8.30 -18.08 -33.46
CA LEU A 259 -7.83 -19.40 -33.00
C LEU A 259 -7.02 -19.31 -31.72
N GLU A 260 -6.09 -18.34 -31.63
CA GLU A 260 -5.28 -18.16 -30.43
C GLU A 260 -6.14 -17.69 -29.25
N MET A 261 -7.07 -16.77 -29.52
CA MET A 261 -8.02 -16.30 -28.51
C MET A 261 -8.99 -17.39 -28.06
N ASN A 262 -9.39 -18.31 -28.94
CA ASN A 262 -10.30 -19.40 -28.58
C ASN A 262 -9.69 -20.36 -27.54
N LYS A 263 -8.36 -20.47 -27.47
CA LYS A 263 -7.66 -21.27 -26.45
C LYS A 263 -7.85 -20.72 -25.03
N SER A 264 -7.91 -19.39 -24.89
CA SER A 264 -8.01 -18.72 -23.59
C SER A 264 -9.42 -18.24 -23.26
N ASN A 265 -10.18 -17.80 -24.26
CA ASN A 265 -11.45 -17.09 -24.11
C ASN A 265 -12.44 -17.42 -25.25
N PRO A 266 -13.00 -18.64 -25.29
CA PRO A 266 -13.93 -19.06 -26.35
C PRO A 266 -15.21 -18.21 -26.39
N ALA A 267 -15.69 -17.72 -25.24
CA ALA A 267 -16.88 -16.86 -25.17
C ALA A 267 -16.70 -15.52 -25.91
N LYS A 268 -15.50 -14.91 -25.83
CA LYS A 268 -15.22 -13.64 -26.51
C LYS A 268 -15.17 -13.81 -28.04
N VAL A 269 -14.67 -14.96 -28.51
CA VAL A 269 -14.68 -15.29 -29.95
C VAL A 269 -16.10 -15.35 -30.47
N LEU A 270 -17.01 -16.00 -29.75
CA LEU A 270 -18.43 -16.06 -30.12
C LEU A 270 -19.07 -14.66 -30.15
N SER A 271 -18.79 -13.83 -29.15
CA SER A 271 -19.28 -12.44 -29.14
C SER A 271 -18.78 -11.65 -30.35
N ILE A 272 -17.49 -11.72 -30.67
CA ILE A 272 -16.91 -11.00 -31.82
C ILE A 272 -17.55 -11.47 -33.13
N LEU A 273 -17.68 -12.78 -33.32
CA LEU A 273 -18.29 -13.34 -34.53
C LEU A 273 -19.78 -12.99 -34.63
N SER A 274 -20.50 -12.92 -33.50
CA SER A 274 -21.91 -12.49 -33.48
C SER A 274 -22.08 -11.02 -33.84
N GLY A 275 -21.08 -10.17 -33.53
CA GLY A 275 -21.05 -8.75 -33.88
C GLY A 275 -20.63 -8.45 -35.32
N MET A 276 -20.14 -9.44 -36.07
CA MET A 276 -19.79 -9.29 -37.49
C MET A 276 -21.03 -9.36 -38.39
N ASP A 277 -20.99 -8.67 -39.54
CA ASP A 277 -21.97 -8.88 -40.60
C ASP A 277 -21.86 -10.30 -41.19
N ASN A 278 -22.93 -10.76 -41.84
CA ASN A 278 -23.01 -12.13 -42.35
C ASN A 278 -21.95 -12.45 -43.43
N SER A 279 -21.60 -11.46 -44.27
CA SER A 279 -20.62 -11.65 -45.35
C SER A 279 -19.20 -11.80 -44.79
N SER A 280 -18.80 -10.89 -43.91
CA SER A 280 -17.48 -10.92 -43.28
C SER A 280 -17.31 -12.13 -42.37
N ARG A 281 -18.35 -12.47 -41.60
CA ARG A 281 -18.37 -13.67 -40.76
C ARG A 281 -18.21 -14.94 -41.58
N SER A 282 -18.88 -15.06 -42.72
CA SER A 282 -18.74 -16.21 -43.63
C SER A 282 -17.29 -16.36 -44.11
N LYS A 283 -16.66 -15.27 -44.58
CA LYS A 283 -15.26 -15.29 -45.04
C LYS A 283 -14.28 -15.66 -43.92
N VAL A 284 -14.48 -15.14 -42.71
CA VAL A 284 -13.65 -15.48 -41.54
C VAL A 284 -13.90 -16.92 -41.07
N MET A 285 -15.14 -17.42 -41.13
CA MET A 285 -15.45 -18.84 -40.85
C MET A 285 -14.81 -19.78 -41.86
N SER A 286 -14.77 -19.41 -43.16
CA SER A 286 -14.05 -20.18 -44.17
C SER A 286 -12.55 -20.25 -43.87
N ALA A 287 -11.92 -19.10 -43.58
CA ALA A 287 -10.50 -19.05 -43.22
C ALA A 287 -10.18 -19.76 -41.89
N LEU A 288 -11.14 -19.82 -40.95
CA LEU A 288 -11.04 -20.61 -39.73
C LEU A 288 -11.11 -22.11 -40.02
N SER A 289 -12.02 -22.54 -40.90
CA SER A 289 -12.14 -23.94 -41.31
C SER A 289 -10.91 -24.42 -42.07
N ASP A 290 -10.29 -23.55 -42.88
CA ASP A 290 -9.06 -23.87 -43.59
C ASP A 290 -7.87 -24.04 -42.63
N ALA A 291 -7.85 -23.30 -41.52
CA ALA A 291 -6.79 -23.34 -40.53
C ALA A 291 -6.98 -24.44 -39.47
N ASN A 292 -8.20 -24.65 -38.98
CA ASN A 292 -8.53 -25.69 -38.01
C ASN A 292 -10.03 -26.08 -38.10
N LYS A 293 -10.30 -27.24 -38.70
CA LYS A 293 -11.66 -27.72 -39.00
C LYS A 293 -12.45 -28.02 -37.72
N GLU A 294 -11.80 -28.57 -36.71
CA GLU A 294 -12.43 -28.98 -35.45
C GLU A 294 -12.90 -27.78 -34.63
N ILE A 295 -12.06 -26.75 -34.51
CA ILE A 295 -12.40 -25.51 -33.81
C ILE A 295 -13.46 -24.73 -34.60
N ALA A 296 -13.35 -24.66 -35.93
CA ALA A 296 -14.35 -24.00 -36.76
C ALA A 296 -15.73 -24.65 -36.60
N ALA A 297 -15.81 -25.98 -36.60
CA ALA A 297 -17.06 -26.71 -36.36
C ALA A 297 -17.63 -26.44 -34.95
N SER A 298 -16.77 -26.42 -33.92
CA SER A 298 -17.19 -26.11 -32.54
C SER A 298 -17.73 -24.69 -32.38
N ILE A 299 -17.07 -23.71 -33.01
CA ILE A 299 -17.51 -22.31 -33.02
C ILE A 299 -18.83 -22.19 -33.77
N ALA A 300 -18.94 -22.77 -34.97
CA ALA A 300 -20.15 -22.73 -35.77
C ALA A 300 -21.37 -23.31 -35.02
N ALA A 301 -21.20 -24.45 -34.33
CA ALA A 301 -22.26 -25.08 -33.54
C ALA A 301 -22.76 -24.19 -32.38
N LYS A 302 -21.88 -23.37 -31.80
CA LYS A 302 -22.19 -22.46 -30.68
C LYS A 302 -22.65 -21.06 -31.12
N LEU A 303 -22.54 -20.76 -32.41
CA LEU A 303 -22.93 -19.49 -33.00
C LEU A 303 -24.37 -19.50 -33.53
N VAL A 304 -24.98 -20.69 -33.63
CA VAL A 304 -26.41 -20.88 -33.85
C VAL A 304 -27.13 -20.50 -32.55
N PRO A 305 -28.25 -19.75 -32.61
CA PRO A 305 -29.08 -19.50 -31.43
C PRO A 305 -29.64 -20.80 -30.82
#